data_AF-A0A7S6N069-F1
#
_entry.id   AF-A0A7S6N069-F1
#
_cell.length_a   1.000
_cell.length_b   1.000
_cell.length_c   1.000
_cell.angle_alpha   90.00
_cell.angle_beta   90.00
_cell.angle_gamma   90.00
#
_symmetry.space_group_name_H-M   'P 1'
#
loop_
_entity.id
_entity.type
_entity.pdbx_description
1 polymer ?
#
loop_
_entity_poly.entity_id
_entity_poly.type
_entity_poly.pdbx_seq_one_letter_code
_entity_poly.pdbx_strand_id
1 'polypeptide(L)'
;MKDLLQSLKPVEEMFAATGMRIMKVQPREADKLFDEFISSGSLDLGGLDFYELIGNEDELKEYLLKIFSIKFEEGMGFIELNYQYLLNIWGEYLSEEYREYFILATEEFMYDAAFMVSHDEVAAKIVGREVYCVKYRGTIYAQQMEEIYKILLYFYLGGIDNSPVFDYDTEILTEEAKLSFENTIRSYPGTEIATVTKRYYEALLKNNFKRSKLSDQIIEPYAPKYGEW
;
A
#
# COMPACT_ATOMS: atom_id res chain seq x y z
N MET A 1 16.78 -25.83 -7.78
CA MET A 1 17.54 -24.94 -6.87
C MET A 1 18.67 -24.23 -7.57
N LYS A 2 19.68 -24.92 -8.13
CA LYS A 2 20.78 -24.29 -8.89
C LYS A 2 20.32 -23.40 -10.06
N ASP A 3 19.26 -23.80 -10.76
CA ASP A 3 18.69 -23.02 -11.87
C ASP A 3 17.90 -21.79 -11.39
N LEU A 4 17.27 -21.89 -10.20
CA LEU A 4 16.56 -20.78 -9.55
C LEU A 4 17.54 -19.71 -9.02
N LEU A 5 18.68 -20.17 -8.49
CA LEU A 5 19.81 -19.33 -8.10
C LEU A 5 20.45 -18.60 -9.28
N GLN A 6 20.52 -19.24 -10.45
CA GLN A 6 20.96 -18.56 -11.67
C GLN A 6 19.97 -17.50 -12.15
N SER A 7 18.66 -17.69 -11.96
CA SER A 7 17.63 -16.69 -12.29
C SER A 7 17.53 -15.53 -11.28
N LEU A 8 18.09 -15.68 -10.08
CA LEU A 8 18.05 -14.68 -9.00
C LEU A 8 19.37 -13.91 -8.84
N LYS A 9 20.32 -14.08 -9.78
CA LYS A 9 21.55 -13.27 -9.84
C LYS A 9 21.23 -11.77 -9.93
N PRO A 10 22.19 -10.87 -9.58
CA PRO A 10 21.98 -9.42 -9.64
C PRO A 10 21.31 -9.03 -10.96
N VAL A 11 20.40 -8.05 -10.92
CA VAL A 11 19.69 -7.53 -12.10
C VAL A 11 20.64 -7.31 -13.30
N GLU A 12 21.88 -6.87 -13.02
CA GLU A 12 22.99 -6.72 -13.99
C GLU A 12 23.40 -8.02 -14.71
N GLU A 13 23.41 -9.16 -14.01
CA GLU A 13 23.72 -10.49 -14.55
C GLU A 13 22.51 -11.12 -15.29
N MET A 14 21.27 -10.84 -14.86
CA MET A 14 20.06 -11.20 -15.64
C MET A 14 20.02 -10.46 -16.98
N PHE A 15 20.33 -9.16 -16.98
CA PHE A 15 20.49 -8.39 -18.21
C PHE A 15 21.67 -8.90 -19.06
N ALA A 16 22.78 -9.32 -18.43
CA ALA A 16 23.92 -9.88 -19.14
C ALA A 16 23.64 -11.28 -19.76
N ALA A 17 22.88 -12.14 -19.08
CA ALA A 17 22.59 -13.52 -19.50
C ALA A 17 21.59 -13.63 -20.66
N THR A 18 20.72 -12.63 -20.84
CA THR A 18 19.79 -12.54 -21.98
C THR A 18 20.45 -12.03 -23.27
N GLY A 19 21.75 -11.70 -23.23
CA GLY A 19 22.45 -11.08 -24.36
C GLY A 19 22.04 -9.63 -24.63
N MET A 20 21.15 -9.05 -23.79
CA MET A 20 20.78 -7.65 -23.83
C MET A 20 21.89 -6.82 -23.19
N ARG A 21 22.85 -6.38 -24.01
CA ARG A 21 23.75 -5.29 -23.60
C ARG A 21 22.89 -4.16 -23.02
N ILE A 22 23.29 -3.70 -21.83
CA ILE A 22 22.79 -2.50 -21.13
C ILE A 22 22.80 -1.31 -22.11
N MET A 23 21.75 -1.21 -22.90
CA MET A 23 21.48 -0.17 -23.87
C MET A 23 19.95 -0.07 -23.96
N LYS A 24 19.39 0.69 -23.01
CA LYS A 24 18.00 1.17 -23.02
C LYS A 24 16.95 0.07 -23.21
N VAL A 25 16.73 -0.74 -22.18
CA VAL A 25 15.42 -1.41 -22.06
C VAL A 25 14.37 -0.31 -22.01
N GLN A 26 13.39 -0.36 -22.90
CA GLN A 26 12.27 0.58 -22.85
C GLN A 26 11.48 0.31 -21.56
N PRO A 27 10.98 1.31 -20.83
CA PRO A 27 10.37 1.08 -19.51
C PRO A 27 9.28 0.00 -19.50
N ARG A 28 8.47 -0.09 -20.57
CA ARG A 28 7.44 -1.14 -20.72
C ARG A 28 7.99 -2.57 -20.78
N GLU A 29 9.19 -2.74 -21.33
CA GLU A 29 9.87 -4.03 -21.38
C GLU A 29 10.50 -4.38 -20.02
N ALA A 30 10.97 -3.37 -19.28
CA ALA A 30 11.42 -3.54 -17.90
C ALA A 30 10.26 -3.92 -16.96
N ASP A 31 9.09 -3.29 -17.12
CA ASP A 31 7.87 -3.62 -16.39
C ASP A 31 7.47 -5.09 -16.62
N LYS A 32 7.48 -5.55 -17.88
CA LYS A 32 7.20 -6.95 -18.23
C LYS A 32 8.20 -7.93 -17.63
N LEU A 33 9.49 -7.58 -17.66
CA LEU A 33 10.54 -8.39 -17.04
C LEU A 33 10.41 -8.43 -15.51
N PHE A 34 9.98 -7.32 -14.90
CA PHE A 34 9.67 -7.27 -13.47
C PHE A 34 8.45 -8.16 -13.15
N ASP A 35 7.37 -8.07 -13.92
CA ASP A 35 6.19 -8.93 -13.72
C ASP A 35 6.56 -10.42 -13.84
N GLU A 36 7.40 -10.77 -14.82
CA GLU A 36 7.94 -12.12 -15.01
C GLU A 36 8.86 -12.53 -13.84
N PHE A 37 9.69 -11.61 -13.33
CA PHE A 37 10.53 -11.83 -12.16
C PHE A 37 9.68 -12.12 -10.91
N ILE A 38 8.65 -11.32 -10.64
CA ILE A 38 7.73 -11.54 -9.51
C ILE A 38 6.95 -12.84 -9.70
N SER A 39 6.44 -13.10 -10.91
CA SER A 39 5.64 -14.31 -11.20
C SER A 39 6.47 -15.60 -11.18
N SER A 40 7.76 -15.53 -11.56
CA SER A 40 8.69 -16.68 -11.49
C SER A 40 9.22 -16.90 -10.06
N GLY A 41 9.31 -15.84 -9.26
CA GLY A 41 9.52 -15.92 -7.82
C GLY A 41 8.27 -16.42 -7.06
N SER A 42 7.07 -16.18 -7.58
CA SER A 42 5.79 -16.71 -7.06
C SER A 42 5.56 -18.16 -7.46
N LEU A 43 6.60 -18.99 -7.35
CA LEU A 43 6.51 -20.44 -7.49
C LEU A 43 5.69 -20.96 -6.31
N ASP A 44 4.36 -20.99 -6.50
CA ASP A 44 3.34 -21.60 -5.64
C ASP A 44 3.63 -21.55 -4.13
N LEU A 45 3.83 -20.33 -3.60
CA LEU A 45 3.90 -20.10 -2.16
C LEU A 45 2.56 -20.39 -1.45
N GLY A 46 1.49 -20.65 -2.22
CA GLY A 46 0.17 -21.05 -1.72
C GLY A 46 0.11 -22.48 -1.18
N GLY A 47 1.17 -23.28 -1.34
CA GLY A 47 1.26 -24.64 -0.81
C GLY A 47 2.61 -25.03 -0.22
N LEU A 48 3.60 -24.14 -0.23
CA LEU A 48 4.94 -24.41 0.30
C LEU A 48 5.08 -23.83 1.70
N ASP A 49 5.37 -24.70 2.67
CA ASP A 49 5.86 -24.27 3.97
C ASP A 49 7.10 -23.40 3.72
N PHE A 50 7.06 -22.12 4.12
CA PHE A 50 8.16 -21.19 3.89
C PHE A 50 9.47 -21.79 4.42
N TYR A 51 9.42 -22.60 5.50
CA TYR A 51 10.57 -23.34 6.03
C TYR A 51 11.17 -24.39 5.07
N GLU A 52 10.37 -24.99 4.18
CA GLU A 52 10.85 -25.89 3.12
C GLU A 52 11.52 -25.13 1.97
N LEU A 53 11.08 -23.91 1.68
CA LEU A 53 11.64 -23.06 0.62
C LEU A 53 13.06 -22.56 0.96
N ILE A 54 13.34 -22.34 2.25
CA ILE A 54 14.62 -21.82 2.77
C ILE A 54 15.70 -22.91 2.97
N GLY A 55 15.56 -24.08 2.34
CA GLY A 55 16.53 -25.17 2.44
C GLY A 55 17.98 -24.74 2.17
N ASN A 56 18.86 -25.03 3.15
CA ASN A 56 20.33 -25.18 3.21
C ASN A 56 21.30 -24.36 2.30
N GLU A 57 20.86 -23.48 1.41
CA GLU A 57 21.75 -22.60 0.63
C GLU A 57 21.63 -21.15 1.13
N ASP A 58 22.53 -20.78 2.06
CA ASP A 58 22.51 -19.51 2.79
C ASP A 58 22.47 -18.27 1.89
N GLU A 59 23.08 -18.31 0.70
CA GLU A 59 23.10 -17.20 -0.25
C GLU A 59 21.72 -16.95 -0.91
N LEU A 60 20.98 -18.01 -1.27
CA LEU A 60 19.62 -17.88 -1.82
C LEU A 60 18.69 -17.27 -0.78
N LYS A 61 18.81 -17.76 0.46
CA LYS A 61 18.06 -17.30 1.61
C LYS A 61 18.29 -15.82 1.87
N GLU A 62 19.55 -15.39 1.90
CA GLU A 62 19.89 -13.98 2.12
C GLU A 62 19.34 -13.07 1.00
N TYR A 63 19.34 -13.55 -0.24
CA TYR A 63 18.81 -12.78 -1.37
C TYR A 63 17.27 -12.69 -1.37
N LEU A 64 16.57 -13.80 -1.12
CA LEU A 64 15.11 -13.82 -1.02
C LEU A 64 14.61 -12.95 0.14
N LEU A 65 15.33 -12.92 1.28
CA LEU A 65 15.02 -12.04 2.41
C LEU A 65 15.26 -10.54 2.13
N LYS A 66 15.93 -10.19 1.02
CA LYS A 66 16.04 -8.79 0.56
C LYS A 66 14.83 -8.40 -0.30
N ILE A 67 14.36 -9.31 -1.14
CA ILE A 67 13.21 -9.10 -2.04
C ILE A 67 11.89 -9.17 -1.29
N PHE A 68 11.80 -10.09 -0.35
CA PHE A 68 10.61 -10.32 0.47
C PHE A 68 10.87 -9.84 1.90
N SER A 69 9.96 -9.02 2.41
CA SER A 69 9.87 -8.69 3.82
C SER A 69 8.99 -9.71 4.52
N ILE A 70 9.36 -10.11 5.74
CA ILE A 70 8.52 -10.92 6.61
C ILE A 70 8.04 -10.02 7.73
N LYS A 71 6.73 -9.81 7.80
CA LYS A 71 6.08 -9.10 8.91
C LYS A 71 5.39 -10.09 9.82
N PHE A 72 5.32 -9.76 11.10
CA PHE A 72 4.57 -10.53 12.07
C PHE A 72 3.52 -9.61 12.68
N GLU A 73 2.24 -9.96 12.51
CA GLU A 73 1.11 -9.26 13.10
C GLU A 73 0.22 -10.30 13.79
N GLU A 74 -0.14 -10.04 15.05
CA GLU A 74 -0.98 -10.93 15.88
C GLU A 74 -0.51 -12.41 15.97
N GLY A 75 0.79 -12.65 15.82
CA GLY A 75 1.37 -14.01 15.84
C GLY A 75 1.26 -14.76 14.50
N MET A 76 0.78 -14.11 13.44
CA MET A 76 0.83 -14.60 12.07
C MET A 76 1.94 -13.91 11.27
N GLY A 77 2.64 -14.69 10.43
CA GLY A 77 3.69 -14.19 9.56
C GLY A 77 3.15 -13.90 8.17
N PHE A 78 3.39 -12.68 7.67
CA PHE A 78 3.02 -12.21 6.34
C PHE A 78 4.27 -12.00 5.50
N ILE A 79 4.20 -12.40 4.23
CA ILE A 79 5.28 -12.18 3.26
C ILE A 79 4.83 -11.07 2.33
N GLU A 80 5.61 -9.99 2.29
CA GLU A 80 5.37 -8.83 1.45
C GLU A 80 6.57 -8.56 0.55
N LEU A 81 6.36 -7.81 -0.52
CA LEU A 81 7.47 -7.31 -1.33
C LEU A 81 8.17 -6.16 -0.60
N ASN A 82 9.50 -6.21 -0.56
CA ASN A 82 10.32 -5.10 -0.11
C ASN A 82 10.43 -4.06 -1.24
N TYR A 83 9.40 -3.22 -1.38
CA TYR A 83 9.35 -2.19 -2.43
C TYR A 83 10.54 -1.23 -2.40
N GLN A 84 11.11 -0.95 -1.22
CA GLN A 84 12.29 -0.09 -1.10
C GLN A 84 13.53 -0.76 -1.72
N TYR A 85 13.73 -2.04 -1.44
CA TYR A 85 14.80 -2.80 -2.08
C TYR A 85 14.58 -2.90 -3.59
N LEU A 86 13.36 -3.19 -4.03
CA LEU A 86 13.00 -3.27 -5.44
C LEU A 86 13.22 -1.94 -6.18
N LEU A 87 12.89 -0.80 -5.57
CA LEU A 87 13.21 0.53 -6.10
C LEU A 87 14.71 0.72 -6.29
N ASN A 88 15.53 0.26 -5.34
CA ASN A 88 16.97 0.44 -5.41
C ASN A 88 17.60 -0.34 -6.57
N ILE A 89 17.05 -1.50 -6.94
CA ILE A 89 17.61 -2.36 -7.99
C ILE A 89 16.93 -2.19 -9.36
N TRP A 90 15.64 -1.87 -9.40
CA TRP A 90 14.83 -1.75 -10.63
C TRP A 90 14.43 -0.32 -10.97
N GLY A 91 14.47 0.62 -10.02
CA GLY A 91 13.82 1.94 -10.14
C GLY A 91 14.21 2.73 -11.39
N GLU A 92 15.48 2.75 -11.76
CA GLU A 92 15.96 3.47 -12.96
C GLU A 92 15.42 2.88 -14.28
N TYR A 93 14.99 1.62 -14.27
CA TYR A 93 14.54 0.88 -15.45
C TYR A 93 13.02 0.87 -15.59
N LEU A 94 12.29 0.91 -14.48
CA LEU A 94 10.83 0.83 -14.43
C LEU A 94 10.16 2.00 -15.16
N SER A 95 8.89 1.85 -15.54
CA SER A 95 8.08 3.00 -15.94
C SER A 95 7.80 3.95 -14.78
N GLU A 96 7.31 5.14 -15.13
CA GLU A 96 6.87 6.13 -14.14
C GLU A 96 5.76 5.57 -13.25
N GLU A 97 4.84 4.78 -13.82
CA GLU A 97 3.77 4.11 -13.09
C GLU A 97 4.31 3.18 -12.00
N TYR A 98 5.17 2.23 -12.37
CA TYR A 98 5.72 1.27 -11.42
C TYR A 98 6.56 1.95 -10.33
N ARG A 99 7.36 2.94 -10.70
CA ARG A 99 8.12 3.73 -9.72
C ARG A 99 7.22 4.43 -8.73
N GLU A 100 6.19 5.14 -9.21
CA GLU A 100 5.27 5.87 -8.34
C GLU A 100 4.47 4.91 -7.44
N TYR A 101 4.05 3.75 -7.97
CA TYR A 101 3.43 2.70 -7.16
C TYR A 101 4.34 2.25 -6.03
N PHE A 102 5.62 1.94 -6.33
CA PHE A 102 6.55 1.44 -5.31
C PHE A 102 6.85 2.49 -4.27
N ILE A 103 7.03 3.76 -4.68
CA ILE A 103 7.25 4.86 -3.73
C ILE A 103 6.06 4.95 -2.76
N LEU A 104 4.82 4.94 -3.27
CA LEU A 104 3.63 4.97 -2.42
C LEU A 104 3.51 3.71 -1.54
N ALA A 105 3.93 2.54 -2.04
CA ALA A 105 3.92 1.28 -1.30
C ALA A 105 5.00 1.21 -0.21
N THR A 106 6.09 2.00 -0.31
CA THR A 106 7.09 2.12 0.76
C THR A 106 6.67 3.02 1.92
N GLU A 107 5.59 3.79 1.76
CA GLU A 107 5.13 4.68 2.80
C GLU A 107 4.49 3.90 3.95
N GLU A 108 5.22 3.76 5.05
CA GLU A 108 4.64 3.32 6.32
C GLU A 108 3.84 4.46 6.96
N PHE A 109 2.67 4.12 7.51
CA PHE A 109 1.79 5.06 8.21
C PHE A 109 0.91 4.40 9.27
N MET A 110 0.90 3.06 9.35
CA MET A 110 0.17 2.30 10.34
C MET A 110 1.05 1.18 10.90
N TYR A 111 0.92 0.92 12.19
CA TYR A 111 1.53 -0.22 12.88
C TYR A 111 0.65 -0.60 14.07
N ASP A 112 0.39 -1.88 14.27
CA ASP A 112 -0.41 -2.39 15.40
C ASP A 112 -1.75 -1.64 15.55
N ALA A 113 -2.51 -1.55 14.45
CA ALA A 113 -3.78 -0.81 14.35
C ALA A 113 -3.73 0.65 14.85
N ALA A 114 -2.56 1.29 14.81
CA ALA A 114 -2.35 2.71 15.17
C ALA A 114 -1.77 3.49 13.98
N PHE A 115 -2.16 4.75 13.82
CA PHE A 115 -1.49 5.65 12.89
C PHE A 115 -0.14 6.08 13.49
N MET A 116 0.91 5.88 12.71
CA MET A 116 2.28 6.24 13.09
C MET A 116 2.63 7.69 12.72
N VAL A 117 1.69 8.37 12.07
CA VAL A 117 1.79 9.75 11.58
C VAL A 117 0.54 10.51 12.00
N SER A 118 0.56 11.84 11.92
CA SER A 118 -0.60 12.67 12.25
C SER A 118 -1.77 12.40 11.31
N HIS A 119 -3.00 12.70 11.76
CA HIS A 119 -4.21 12.56 10.95
C HIS A 119 -4.12 13.35 9.62
N ASP A 120 -3.51 14.54 9.64
CA ASP A 120 -3.27 15.34 8.43
C ASP A 120 -2.25 14.70 7.47
N GLU A 121 -1.24 14.01 7.99
CA GLU A 121 -0.31 13.23 7.16
C GLU A 121 -1.00 12.00 6.54
N VAL A 122 -1.93 11.35 7.26
CA VAL A 122 -2.78 10.29 6.68
C VAL A 122 -3.59 10.85 5.50
N ALA A 123 -4.22 12.02 5.66
CA ALA A 123 -4.95 12.66 4.57
C ALA A 123 -4.07 12.95 3.35
N ALA A 124 -2.85 13.47 3.56
CA ALA A 124 -1.89 13.71 2.48
C ALA A 124 -1.50 12.41 1.74
N LYS A 125 -1.28 11.33 2.49
CA LYS A 125 -0.99 9.99 1.94
C LYS A 125 -2.15 9.43 1.12
N ILE A 126 -3.40 9.65 1.55
CA ILE A 126 -4.59 9.27 0.78
C ILE A 126 -4.66 10.07 -0.53
N VAL A 127 -4.40 11.37 -0.50
CA VAL A 127 -4.37 12.22 -1.70
C VAL A 127 -3.32 11.73 -2.70
N GLY A 128 -2.12 11.35 -2.25
CA GLY A 128 -1.09 10.80 -3.13
C GLY A 128 -1.58 9.56 -3.90
N ARG A 129 -2.33 8.69 -3.22
CA ARG A 129 -2.91 7.47 -3.80
C ARG A 129 -4.08 7.79 -4.73
N GLU A 130 -4.92 8.75 -4.37
CA GLU A 130 -6.01 9.24 -5.24
C GLU A 130 -5.46 9.78 -6.56
N VAL A 131 -4.42 10.63 -6.50
CA VAL A 131 -3.76 11.21 -7.68
C VAL A 131 -3.16 10.11 -8.56
N TYR A 132 -2.51 9.12 -7.95
CA TYR A 132 -1.98 7.96 -8.66
C TYR A 132 -3.08 7.18 -9.40
N CYS A 133 -4.19 6.86 -8.72
CA CYS A 133 -5.30 6.13 -9.31
C CYS A 133 -5.97 6.89 -10.46
N VAL A 134 -6.03 8.23 -10.38
CA VAL A 134 -6.53 9.07 -11.48
C VAL A 134 -5.56 9.06 -12.66
N LYS A 135 -4.26 9.17 -12.39
CA LYS A 135 -3.20 9.24 -13.42
C LYS A 135 -3.07 7.95 -14.22
N TYR A 136 -3.13 6.79 -13.55
CA TYR A 136 -2.94 5.47 -14.17
C TYR A 136 -4.22 4.64 -14.25
N ARG A 137 -5.37 5.31 -14.35
CA ARG A 137 -6.68 4.65 -14.35
C ARG A 137 -6.75 3.51 -15.37
N GLY A 138 -7.17 2.34 -14.89
CA GLY A 138 -7.40 1.15 -15.72
C GLY A 138 -6.25 0.15 -15.74
N THR A 139 -5.11 0.47 -15.12
CA THR A 139 -4.01 -0.49 -14.93
C THR A 139 -4.22 -1.35 -13.70
N ILE A 140 -3.49 -2.47 -13.62
CA ILE A 140 -3.58 -3.40 -12.49
C ILE A 140 -3.08 -2.75 -11.18
N TYR A 141 -2.02 -1.96 -11.24
CA TYR A 141 -1.49 -1.25 -10.08
C TYR A 141 -2.38 -0.10 -9.62
N ALA A 142 -3.08 0.57 -10.54
CA ALA A 142 -4.11 1.54 -10.15
C ALA A 142 -5.28 0.86 -9.43
N GLN A 143 -5.69 -0.34 -9.85
CA GLN A 143 -6.73 -1.09 -9.15
C GLN A 143 -6.28 -1.52 -7.74
N GLN A 144 -5.05 -2.03 -7.60
CA GLN A 144 -4.48 -2.37 -6.28
C GLN A 144 -4.38 -1.15 -5.38
N MET A 145 -3.88 -0.03 -5.91
CA MET A 145 -3.77 1.22 -5.16
C MET A 145 -5.14 1.80 -4.80
N GLU A 146 -6.17 1.58 -5.60
CA GLU A 146 -7.54 2.01 -5.31
C GLU A 146 -8.11 1.31 -4.07
N GLU A 147 -7.83 0.01 -3.89
CA GLU A 147 -8.25 -0.71 -2.68
C GLU A 147 -7.52 -0.19 -1.44
N ILE A 148 -6.20 0.06 -1.52
CA ILE A 148 -5.44 0.70 -0.43
C ILE A 148 -6.01 2.09 -0.11
N TYR A 149 -6.28 2.91 -1.14
CA TYR A 149 -6.90 4.23 -0.99
C TYR A 149 -8.24 4.15 -0.25
N LYS A 150 -9.12 3.21 -0.60
CA LYS A 150 -10.44 3.03 0.03
C LYS A 150 -10.29 2.68 1.51
N ILE A 151 -9.47 1.68 1.82
CA ILE A 151 -9.21 1.23 3.19
C ILE A 151 -8.68 2.38 4.04
N LEU A 152 -7.74 3.17 3.51
CA LEU A 152 -7.21 4.32 4.23
C LEU A 152 -8.22 5.44 4.42
N LEU A 153 -9.06 5.71 3.43
CA LEU A 153 -10.14 6.68 3.57
C LEU A 153 -11.14 6.23 4.65
N TYR A 154 -11.47 4.94 4.69
CA TYR A 154 -12.33 4.37 5.72
C TYR A 154 -11.70 4.55 7.12
N PHE A 155 -10.43 4.20 7.30
CA PHE A 155 -9.72 4.37 8.59
C PHE A 155 -9.52 5.82 9.00
N TYR A 156 -9.22 6.70 8.05
CA TYR A 156 -9.08 8.13 8.31
C TYR A 156 -10.38 8.74 8.85
N LEU A 157 -11.53 8.35 8.29
CA LEU A 157 -12.83 8.89 8.68
C LEU A 157 -13.48 8.15 9.85
N GLY A 158 -13.29 6.83 9.95
CA GLY A 158 -13.91 5.96 10.94
C GLY A 158 -13.05 5.70 12.18
N GLY A 159 -11.74 5.97 12.10
CA GLY A 159 -10.77 5.60 13.10
C GLY A 159 -10.35 4.14 13.02
N ILE A 160 -9.31 3.81 13.79
CA ILE A 160 -8.79 2.46 14.02
C ILE A 160 -8.56 2.26 15.51
N ASP A 161 -8.44 1.02 15.97
CA ASP A 161 -8.49 0.65 17.39
C ASP A 161 -7.53 1.47 18.27
N ASN A 162 -6.28 1.65 17.83
CA ASN A 162 -5.28 2.40 18.58
C ASN A 162 -5.13 3.86 18.10
N SER A 163 -6.00 4.32 17.21
CA SER A 163 -6.11 5.73 16.79
C SER A 163 -7.57 6.08 16.49
N PRO A 164 -8.43 6.09 17.53
CA PRO A 164 -9.85 6.34 17.35
C PRO A 164 -10.11 7.80 17.02
N VAL A 165 -11.05 8.05 16.11
CA VAL A 165 -11.52 9.41 15.80
C VAL A 165 -12.73 9.81 16.64
N PHE A 166 -13.29 8.89 17.41
CA PHE A 166 -14.38 9.12 18.34
C PHE A 166 -13.93 8.80 19.76
N ASP A 167 -14.34 9.63 20.71
CA ASP A 167 -14.23 9.31 22.12
C ASP A 167 -15.06 8.06 22.46
N TYR A 168 -14.46 7.09 23.16
CA TYR A 168 -15.07 5.78 23.42
C TYR A 168 -16.35 5.84 24.25
N ASP A 169 -16.44 6.79 25.18
CA ASP A 169 -17.57 6.90 26.11
C ASP A 169 -18.73 7.69 25.50
N THR A 170 -18.40 8.78 24.81
CA THR A 170 -19.38 9.74 24.31
C THR A 170 -19.75 9.53 22.83
N GLU A 171 -18.91 8.82 22.09
CA GLU A 171 -18.95 8.68 20.62
C GLU A 171 -18.92 10.03 19.90
N ILE A 172 -18.38 11.07 20.54
CA ILE A 172 -18.20 12.39 19.96
C ILE A 172 -16.87 12.42 19.22
N LEU A 173 -16.86 13.01 18.03
CA LEU A 173 -15.66 13.19 17.22
C LEU A 173 -14.59 13.95 18.03
N THR A 174 -13.37 13.44 18.06
CA THR A 174 -12.26 14.09 18.74
C THR A 174 -11.92 15.42 18.06
N GLU A 175 -11.42 16.40 18.82
CA GLU A 175 -11.04 17.69 18.23
C GLU A 175 -9.86 17.56 17.25
N GLU A 176 -8.98 16.57 17.44
CA GLU A 176 -7.91 16.26 16.48
C GLU A 176 -8.47 15.83 15.12
N ALA A 177 -9.37 14.83 15.12
CA ALA A 177 -9.99 14.36 13.88
C ALA A 177 -10.83 15.47 13.23
N LYS A 178 -11.55 16.25 14.03
CA LYS A 178 -12.35 17.38 13.55
C LYS A 178 -11.50 18.44 12.84
N LEU A 179 -10.39 18.87 13.46
CA LEU A 179 -9.45 19.82 12.86
C LEU A 179 -8.84 19.26 11.57
N SER A 180 -8.49 17.96 11.58
CA SER A 180 -7.95 17.34 10.38
C SER A 180 -8.97 17.28 9.24
N PHE A 181 -10.23 16.96 9.52
CA PHE A 181 -11.27 16.96 8.50
C PHE A 181 -11.48 18.35 7.90
N GLU A 182 -11.50 19.39 8.73
CA GLU A 182 -11.56 20.79 8.28
C GLU A 182 -10.35 21.15 7.40
N ASN A 183 -9.15 20.75 7.82
CA ASN A 183 -7.92 20.95 7.06
C ASN A 183 -7.97 20.24 5.70
N THR A 184 -8.39 18.98 5.66
CA THR A 184 -8.51 18.19 4.43
C THR A 184 -9.48 18.82 3.44
N ILE A 185 -10.66 19.25 3.90
CA ILE A 185 -11.67 19.91 3.05
C ILE A 185 -11.11 21.21 2.45
N ARG A 186 -10.31 21.96 3.23
CA ARG A 186 -9.73 23.24 2.81
C ARG A 186 -8.51 23.08 1.91
N SER A 187 -7.63 22.13 2.21
CA SER A 187 -6.30 21.99 1.59
C SER A 187 -6.33 21.19 0.29
N TYR A 188 -7.31 20.30 0.13
CA TYR A 188 -7.43 19.45 -1.06
C TYR A 188 -8.75 19.69 -1.82
N PRO A 189 -9.11 20.94 -2.15
CA PRO A 189 -10.38 21.22 -2.80
C PRO A 189 -10.46 20.53 -4.18
N GLY A 190 -11.57 19.83 -4.43
CA GLY A 190 -11.82 19.14 -5.70
C GLY A 190 -11.32 17.70 -5.77
N THR A 191 -10.67 17.19 -4.72
CA THR A 191 -10.39 15.75 -4.59
C THR A 191 -11.61 14.99 -4.08
N GLU A 192 -11.65 13.68 -4.33
CA GLU A 192 -12.67 12.79 -3.80
C GLU A 192 -12.58 12.70 -2.28
N ILE A 193 -11.37 12.60 -1.70
CA ILE A 193 -11.22 12.65 -0.23
C ILE A 193 -11.87 13.89 0.37
N ALA A 194 -11.59 15.09 -0.14
CA ALA A 194 -12.20 16.32 0.40
C ALA A 194 -13.73 16.31 0.26
N THR A 195 -14.24 15.75 -0.84
CA THR A 195 -15.68 15.62 -1.10
C THR A 195 -16.35 14.67 -0.11
N VAL A 196 -15.76 13.50 0.13
CA VAL A 196 -16.28 12.49 1.06
C VAL A 196 -16.15 12.98 2.50
N THR A 197 -14.99 13.52 2.89
CA THR A 197 -14.75 14.10 4.21
C THR A 197 -15.76 15.21 4.50
N LYS A 198 -16.05 16.09 3.52
CA LYS A 198 -17.07 17.14 3.68
C LYS A 198 -18.46 16.55 3.96
N ARG A 199 -18.90 15.57 3.17
CA ARG A 199 -20.20 14.91 3.37
C ARG A 199 -20.28 14.24 4.74
N TYR A 200 -19.21 13.57 5.15
CA TYR A 200 -19.10 12.92 6.44
C TYR A 200 -19.15 13.93 7.60
N TYR A 201 -18.34 14.99 7.52
CA TYR A 201 -18.31 16.07 8.50
C TYR A 201 -19.67 16.76 8.64
N GLU A 202 -20.36 17.06 7.54
CA GLU A 202 -21.70 17.65 7.56
C GLU A 202 -22.76 16.72 8.20
N ALA A 203 -22.63 15.41 8.01
CA ALA A 203 -23.50 14.43 8.66
C ALA A 203 -23.26 14.39 10.18
N LEU A 204 -22.00 14.41 10.61
CA LEU A 204 -21.62 14.50 12.02
C LEU A 204 -22.10 15.81 12.65
N LEU A 205 -21.90 16.95 11.98
CA LEU A 205 -22.33 18.27 12.46
C LEU A 205 -23.84 18.31 12.76
N LYS A 206 -24.67 17.71 11.89
CA LYS A 206 -26.13 17.61 12.09
C LYS A 206 -26.52 16.82 13.35
N ASN A 207 -25.61 15.97 13.83
CA ASN A 207 -25.77 15.16 15.04
C ASN A 207 -24.85 15.63 16.18
N ASN A 208 -24.49 16.92 16.21
CA ASN A 208 -23.59 17.51 17.23
C ASN A 208 -22.25 16.78 17.35
N PHE A 209 -21.69 16.37 16.23
CA PHE A 209 -20.45 15.58 16.11
C PHE A 209 -20.47 14.20 16.76
N LYS A 210 -21.62 13.72 17.23
CA LYS A 210 -21.78 12.35 17.70
C LYS A 210 -21.96 11.41 16.51
N ARG A 211 -21.30 10.24 16.55
CA ARG A 211 -21.44 9.18 15.54
C ARG A 211 -22.91 8.84 15.30
N SER A 212 -23.26 8.56 14.04
CA SER A 212 -24.63 8.28 13.63
C SER A 212 -24.70 7.28 12.48
N LYS A 213 -25.87 6.67 12.30
CA LYS A 213 -26.14 5.80 11.14
C LYS A 213 -25.90 6.51 9.80
N LEU A 214 -26.18 7.82 9.72
CA LEU A 214 -25.95 8.58 8.49
C LEU A 214 -24.46 8.73 8.20
N SER A 215 -23.64 9.03 9.22
CA SER A 215 -22.19 9.12 9.06
C SER A 215 -21.60 7.75 8.68
N ASP A 216 -22.05 6.66 9.31
CA ASP A 216 -21.59 5.31 8.97
C ASP A 216 -21.89 4.95 7.51
N GLN A 217 -23.11 5.24 7.03
CA GLN A 217 -23.51 4.99 5.65
C GLN A 217 -22.69 5.74 4.60
N ILE A 218 -22.04 6.84 4.95
CA ILE A 218 -21.20 7.62 4.03
C ILE A 218 -19.85 6.91 3.79
N ILE A 219 -19.31 6.25 4.82
CA ILE A 219 -18.00 5.60 4.76
C ILE A 219 -18.08 4.10 4.45
N GLU A 220 -19.24 3.47 4.64
CA GLU A 220 -19.50 2.06 4.33
C GLU A 220 -19.00 1.61 2.94
N PRO A 221 -19.13 2.39 1.84
CA PRO A 221 -18.64 1.97 0.53
C PRO A 221 -17.11 1.82 0.43
N TYR A 222 -16.38 2.36 1.41
CA TYR A 222 -14.92 2.29 1.51
C TYR A 222 -14.44 1.25 2.52
N ALA A 223 -15.36 0.62 3.27
CA ALA A 223 -15.00 -0.40 4.25
C ALA A 223 -14.30 -1.59 3.57
N PRO A 224 -13.25 -2.17 4.19
CA PRO A 224 -12.63 -3.39 3.69
C PRO A 224 -13.68 -4.50 3.59
N LYS A 225 -13.60 -5.33 2.54
CA LYS A 225 -14.50 -6.50 2.46
C LYS A 225 -14.05 -7.50 3.52
N TYR A 226 -15.01 -8.11 4.23
CA TYR A 226 -14.73 -9.10 5.27
C TYR A 226 -13.71 -10.15 4.80
N GLY A 227 -12.56 -10.23 5.49
CA GLY A 227 -11.48 -11.18 5.21
C GLY A 227 -10.26 -10.62 4.47
N GLU A 228 -10.22 -9.32 4.18
CA GLU A 228 -9.08 -8.63 3.56
C GLU A 228 -8.24 -7.87 4.61
N TRP A 229 -7.66 -8.60 5.58
CA TRP A 229 -6.63 -8.12 6.50
C TRP A 229 -5.35 -8.92 6.26
#